data_AF-A0ABD2WMN2-F1
#
_entry.id   AF-A0ABD2WMN2-F1
#
_cell.length_a   1.000
_cell.length_b   1.000
_cell.length_c   1.000
_cell.angle_alpha   90.00
_cell.angle_beta   90.00
_cell.angle_gamma   90.00
#
_symmetry.space_group_name_H-M   'P 1'
#
loop_
_entity.id
_entity.type
_entity.pdbx_description
1 polymer ?
#
loop_
_entity_poly.entity_id
_entity_poly.type
_entity_poly.pdbx_seq_one_letter_code
_entity_poly.pdbx_strand_id
1 'polypeptide(L)'
;MQYGGASSPSSLASIKPKERVTTEQKQCIFEFVMDNPEIITHNSTLEREKVLWELLTMKLNRLTPVKSIDAWKLFLQRWQKSSRSNDENNLKGIDIKLKKYLLLLDPTFNGTRKTQTIKEINTELKQVIDQKNKLILKKESNTMKIIKLEKQIQEIKNENKMIQTNIQQLTKQKTLLNIKKTKLGV
;
A
#
# COMPACT_ATOMS: atom_id res chain seq x y z
N MET A 1 5.00 70.82 -3.17
CA MET A 1 5.22 69.93 -4.33
C MET A 1 4.89 68.51 -3.90
N GLN A 2 3.97 67.86 -4.61
CA GLN A 2 3.66 66.43 -4.44
C GLN A 2 4.79 65.59 -5.04
N TYR A 3 5.22 64.55 -4.33
CA TYR A 3 5.75 63.35 -4.96
C TYR A 3 5.15 62.14 -4.24
N GLY A 4 4.30 61.42 -4.98
CA GLY A 4 3.81 60.10 -4.60
C GLY A 4 4.89 59.05 -4.84
N GLY A 5 4.99 58.11 -3.92
CA GLY A 5 5.68 56.83 -4.10
C GLY A 5 4.71 55.74 -3.70
N ALA A 6 4.16 55.05 -4.70
CA ALA A 6 3.23 53.94 -4.51
C ALA A 6 3.91 52.80 -3.74
N SER A 7 3.39 52.47 -2.56
CA SER A 7 3.71 51.25 -1.85
C SER A 7 3.22 50.06 -2.68
N SER A 8 4.14 49.29 -3.26
CA SER A 8 3.81 47.99 -3.86
C SER A 8 3.34 47.04 -2.75
N PRO A 9 2.17 46.40 -2.86
CA PRO A 9 1.78 45.37 -1.90
C PRO A 9 2.66 44.15 -2.14
N SER A 10 3.59 43.91 -1.21
CA SER A 10 4.32 42.65 -1.09
C SER A 10 3.30 41.51 -1.06
N SER A 11 3.25 40.74 -2.15
CA SER A 11 2.40 39.57 -2.26
C SER A 11 2.74 38.60 -1.12
N LEU A 12 1.88 38.54 -0.12
CA LEU A 12 1.83 37.47 0.87
C LEU A 12 1.55 36.17 0.09
N ALA A 13 2.63 35.52 -0.36
CA ALA A 13 2.55 34.18 -0.88
C ALA A 13 1.93 33.31 0.22
N SER A 14 0.67 32.92 0.01
CA SER A 14 -0.01 31.93 0.82
C SER A 14 0.85 30.67 0.84
N ILE A 15 1.58 30.44 1.93
CA ILE A 15 2.36 29.23 2.14
C ILE A 15 1.33 28.11 2.28
N LYS A 16 1.04 27.42 1.17
CA LYS A 16 0.17 26.24 1.19
C LYS A 16 0.68 25.28 2.28
N PRO A 17 -0.20 24.75 3.15
CA PRO A 17 0.21 23.80 4.17
C PRO A 17 0.94 22.62 3.51
N LYS A 18 2.15 22.30 3.96
CA LYS A 18 2.86 21.11 3.48
C LYS A 18 1.99 19.89 3.77
N GLU A 19 1.57 19.19 2.73
CA GLU A 19 0.76 17.97 2.86
C GLU A 19 1.49 16.97 3.76
N ARG A 20 0.79 16.47 4.78
CA ARG A 20 1.37 15.60 5.80
C ARG A 20 1.58 14.19 5.23
N VAL A 21 2.66 13.54 5.65
CA VAL A 21 2.92 12.13 5.32
C VAL A 21 1.89 11.24 6.01
N THR A 22 1.28 10.32 5.27
CA THR A 22 0.22 9.44 5.79
C THR A 22 0.79 8.25 6.57
N THR A 23 -0.07 7.55 7.31
CA THR A 23 0.31 6.33 8.03
C THR A 23 0.74 5.22 7.08
N GLU A 24 0.08 5.09 5.92
CA GLU A 24 0.41 4.12 4.88
C GLU A 24 1.80 4.41 4.29
N GLN A 25 2.12 5.68 4.04
CA GLN A 25 3.45 6.09 3.60
C GLN A 25 4.50 5.81 4.67
N LYS A 26 4.22 6.09 5.95
CA LYS A 26 5.11 5.72 7.06
C LYS A 26 5.34 4.20 7.15
N GLN A 27 4.29 3.40 6.96
CA GLN A 27 4.38 1.93 6.95
C GLN A 27 5.25 1.46 5.77
N CYS A 28 5.06 2.03 4.58
CA CYS A 28 5.88 1.73 3.42
C CYS A 28 7.37 2.07 3.65
N ILE A 29 7.66 3.23 4.25
CA ILE A 29 9.03 3.62 4.61
C ILE A 29 9.63 2.60 5.61
N PHE A 30 8.88 2.25 6.65
CA PHE A 30 9.37 1.32 7.68
C PHE A 30 9.70 -0.05 7.10
N GLU A 31 8.81 -0.63 6.30
CA GLU A 31 9.06 -1.91 5.63
C GLU A 31 10.29 -1.85 4.72
N PHE A 32 10.40 -0.78 3.93
CA PHE A 32 11.54 -0.59 3.03
C PHE A 32 12.87 -0.49 3.79
N VAL A 33 12.88 0.22 4.91
CA VAL A 33 14.06 0.36 5.78
C VAL A 33 14.45 -0.97 6.44
N MET A 34 13.47 -1.81 6.83
CA MET A 34 13.79 -3.15 7.35
C MET A 34 14.43 -4.04 6.29
N ASP A 35 13.97 -3.95 5.05
CA ASP A 35 14.52 -4.73 3.93
C ASP A 35 15.87 -4.18 3.44
N ASN A 36 16.14 -2.89 3.63
CA ASN A 36 17.32 -2.18 3.12
C ASN A 36 17.90 -1.23 4.20
N PRO A 37 18.44 -1.76 5.32
CA PRO A 37 18.95 -0.94 6.42
C PRO A 37 20.09 0.00 6.02
N GLU A 38 20.76 -0.27 4.89
CA GLU A 38 21.82 0.58 4.35
C GLU A 38 21.34 2.00 4.02
N ILE A 39 20.05 2.20 3.74
CA ILE A 39 19.47 3.52 3.43
C ILE A 39 19.50 4.47 4.63
N ILE A 40 19.65 3.94 5.85
CA ILE A 40 19.69 4.72 7.10
C ILE A 40 21.00 4.58 7.87
N THR A 41 21.75 3.51 7.64
CA THR A 41 23.07 3.30 8.24
C THR A 41 24.18 3.92 7.41
N HIS A 42 23.91 4.25 6.14
CA HIS A 42 24.88 4.76 5.16
C HIS A 42 26.07 3.81 4.91
N ASN A 43 25.89 2.51 5.19
CA ASN A 43 26.89 1.47 5.00
C ASN A 43 26.92 0.92 3.55
N SER A 44 26.52 1.71 2.56
CA SER A 44 26.48 1.31 1.14
C SER A 44 27.20 2.30 0.23
N THR A 45 27.34 1.96 -1.07
CA THR A 45 27.90 2.86 -2.07
C THR A 45 26.91 3.98 -2.43
N LEU A 46 27.43 5.10 -2.93
CA LEU A 46 26.60 6.24 -3.38
C LEU A 46 25.61 5.83 -4.47
N GLU A 47 26.04 4.98 -5.43
CA GLU A 47 25.19 4.45 -6.50
C GLU A 47 24.05 3.60 -5.94
N ARG A 48 24.34 2.74 -4.95
CA ARG A 48 23.34 1.91 -4.29
C ARG A 48 22.33 2.76 -3.54
N GLU A 49 22.80 3.73 -2.77
CA GLU A 49 21.94 4.66 -2.04
C GLU A 49 21.02 5.43 -3.01
N LYS A 50 21.55 5.91 -4.14
CA LYS A 50 20.75 6.59 -5.17
C LYS A 50 19.60 5.71 -5.66
N VAL A 51 19.88 4.47 -6.06
CA VAL A 51 18.87 3.52 -6.56
C VAL A 51 17.81 3.22 -5.49
N LEU A 52 18.22 3.04 -4.23
CA LEU A 52 17.28 2.79 -3.14
C LEU A 52 16.33 3.98 -2.92
N TRP A 53 16.84 5.20 -2.98
CA TRP A 53 16.02 6.40 -2.86
C TRP A 53 15.05 6.60 -4.02
N GLU A 54 15.48 6.30 -5.25
CA GLU A 54 14.61 6.32 -6.44
C GLU A 54 13.47 5.30 -6.30
N LEU A 55 13.79 4.06 -5.90
CA LEU A 55 12.81 3.00 -5.68
C LEU A 55 11.82 3.32 -4.57
N LEU A 56 12.32 3.79 -3.42
CA LEU A 56 11.47 4.19 -2.29
C LEU A 56 10.54 5.34 -2.70
N THR A 57 11.07 6.37 -3.37
CA THR A 57 10.28 7.52 -3.82
C THR A 57 9.20 7.11 -4.81
N MET A 58 9.52 6.23 -5.76
CA MET A 58 8.52 5.68 -6.68
C MET A 58 7.39 4.96 -5.92
N LYS A 59 7.71 4.13 -4.92
CA LYS A 59 6.70 3.45 -4.09
C LYS A 59 5.85 4.44 -3.30
N LEU A 60 6.47 5.43 -2.68
CA LEU A 60 5.76 6.42 -1.85
C LEU A 60 4.88 7.35 -2.66
N ASN A 61 5.31 7.74 -3.86
CA ASN A 61 4.55 8.66 -4.72
C ASN A 61 3.39 7.97 -5.47
N ARG A 62 3.30 6.63 -5.43
CA ARG A 62 2.05 5.92 -5.76
C ARG A 62 0.97 6.16 -4.70
N LEU A 63 1.37 6.58 -3.50
CA LEU A 63 0.50 7.04 -2.43
C LEU A 63 0.51 8.58 -2.41
N THR A 64 -0.60 9.20 -2.07
CA THR A 64 -0.66 10.65 -1.89
C THR A 64 -0.35 11.01 -0.43
N PRO A 65 0.40 12.09 -0.16
CA PRO A 65 0.92 13.10 -1.09
C PRO A 65 2.22 12.73 -1.81
N VAL A 66 2.40 13.25 -3.03
CA VAL A 66 3.63 13.12 -3.83
C VAL A 66 4.69 14.10 -3.34
N LYS A 67 5.93 13.65 -3.18
CA LYS A 67 7.06 14.52 -2.79
C LYS A 67 8.33 14.19 -3.58
N SER A 68 9.27 15.13 -3.61
CA SER A 68 10.61 14.91 -4.18
C SER A 68 11.44 13.97 -3.31
N ILE A 69 12.48 13.37 -3.89
CA ILE A 69 13.45 12.53 -3.17
C ILE A 69 14.01 13.29 -1.95
N ASP A 70 14.40 14.55 -2.12
CA ASP A 70 14.97 15.36 -1.03
C ASP A 70 13.97 15.60 0.11
N ALA A 71 12.69 15.82 -0.23
CA ALA A 71 11.65 15.96 0.77
C ALA A 71 11.44 14.66 1.56
N TRP A 72 11.53 13.50 0.91
CA TRP A 72 11.49 12.20 1.56
C TRP A 72 12.71 11.93 2.45
N LYS A 73 13.91 12.28 1.97
CA LYS A 73 15.15 12.21 2.77
C LYS A 73 15.04 13.05 4.03
N LEU A 74 14.62 14.31 3.90
CA LEU A 74 14.42 15.22 5.02
C LEU A 74 13.37 14.71 6.01
N PHE A 75 12.28 14.13 5.50
CA PHE A 75 11.27 13.51 6.36
C PHE A 75 11.86 12.34 7.15
N LEU A 76 12.54 11.40 6.50
CA LEU A 76 13.12 10.22 7.16
C LEU A 76 14.15 10.63 8.22
N GLN A 77 15.04 11.57 7.91
CA GLN A 77 16.02 12.09 8.87
C GLN A 77 15.36 12.71 10.10
N ARG A 78 14.30 13.53 9.90
CA ARG A 78 13.54 14.12 11.01
C ARG A 78 12.83 13.05 11.83
N TRP A 79 12.25 12.07 11.16
CA TRP A 79 11.52 10.99 11.80
C TRP A 79 12.44 10.13 12.67
N GLN A 80 13.63 9.79 12.18
CA GLN A 80 14.68 9.10 12.95
C GLN A 80 15.13 9.89 14.18
N LYS A 81 15.40 11.20 14.02
CA LYS A 81 15.78 12.07 15.14
C LYS A 81 14.69 12.14 16.19
N SER A 82 13.43 12.25 15.77
CA SER A 82 12.28 12.23 16.66
C SER A 82 12.11 10.90 17.38
N SER A 83 12.42 9.77 16.73
CA SER A 83 12.36 8.46 17.39
C SER A 83 13.46 8.25 18.43
N ARG A 84 14.55 9.02 18.39
CA ARG A 84 15.63 8.98 19.38
C ARG A 84 15.36 9.86 20.61
N SER A 85 14.28 10.66 20.64
CA SER A 85 13.95 11.45 21.83
C SER A 85 13.39 10.58 22.96
N ASN A 86 13.62 11.01 24.21
CA ASN A 86 13.15 10.32 25.42
C ASN A 86 11.66 10.51 25.71
N ASP A 87 10.95 11.29 24.90
CA ASP A 87 9.52 11.56 25.08
C ASP A 87 8.67 10.39 24.56
N GLU A 88 8.53 9.35 25.38
CA GLU A 88 7.77 8.15 25.02
C GLU A 88 6.25 8.39 24.96
N ASN A 89 5.77 9.43 25.65
CA ASN A 89 4.34 9.71 25.83
C ASN A 89 3.59 10.08 24.53
N ASN A 90 4.30 10.37 23.43
CA ASN A 90 3.70 10.79 22.16
C ASN A 90 3.87 9.79 21.00
N LEU A 91 4.57 8.67 21.20
CA LEU A 91 4.80 7.68 20.15
C LEU A 91 3.63 6.69 20.09
N LYS A 92 3.07 6.47 18.89
CA LYS A 92 2.01 5.47 18.67
C LYS A 92 2.27 4.66 17.41
N GLY A 93 1.84 3.40 17.43
CA GLY A 93 1.83 2.52 16.26
C GLY A 93 3.21 2.36 15.58
N ILE A 94 3.31 2.83 14.33
CA ILE A 94 4.51 2.74 13.49
C ILE A 94 5.73 3.44 14.10
N ASP A 95 5.52 4.56 14.82
CA ASP A 95 6.61 5.35 15.38
C ASP A 95 7.36 4.58 16.48
N ILE A 96 6.63 3.75 17.25
CA ILE A 96 7.22 2.83 18.25
C ILE A 96 8.05 1.73 17.57
N LYS A 97 7.52 1.17 16.48
CA LYS A 97 8.20 0.10 15.72
C LYS A 97 9.52 0.61 15.15
N LEU A 98 9.52 1.80 14.54
CA LEU A 98 10.74 2.43 14.04
C LEU A 98 11.73 2.70 15.18
N LYS A 99 11.29 3.27 16.31
CA LYS A 99 12.17 3.50 17.48
C LYS A 99 12.86 2.21 17.94
N LYS A 100 12.10 1.12 18.12
CA LYS A 100 12.65 -0.19 18.51
C LYS A 100 13.66 -0.71 17.49
N TYR A 101 13.36 -0.61 16.19
CA TYR A 101 14.26 -1.05 15.14
C TYR A 101 15.56 -0.23 15.10
N LEU A 102 15.48 1.09 15.23
CA LEU A 102 16.65 1.97 15.28
C LEU A 102 17.56 1.66 16.48
N LEU A 103 16.99 1.32 17.64
CA LEU A 103 17.77 0.88 18.81
C LEU A 103 18.49 -0.45 18.57
N LEU A 104 17.89 -1.38 17.82
CA LEU A 104 18.55 -2.65 17.46
C LEU A 104 19.77 -2.43 16.56
N LEU A 105 19.70 -1.45 15.66
CA LEU A 105 20.79 -1.10 14.75
C LEU A 105 21.93 -0.32 15.43
N ASP A 106 21.69 0.28 16.60
CA ASP A 106 22.71 1.03 17.32
C ASP A 106 23.73 0.06 17.96
N PRO A 107 25.01 0.06 17.52
CA PRO A 107 26.02 -0.85 18.06
C PRO A 107 26.29 -0.62 19.55
N THR A 108 26.03 0.59 20.06
CA THR A 108 26.28 0.99 21.47
C THR A 108 25.10 0.71 22.40
N PHE A 109 23.98 0.18 21.89
CA PHE A 109 22.80 -0.11 22.69
C PHE A 109 23.05 -1.31 23.64
N ASN A 110 23.23 -1.00 24.94
CA ASN A 110 23.43 -1.94 26.05
C ASN A 110 22.13 -2.56 26.60
N GLY A 111 21.05 -2.60 25.81
CA GLY A 111 19.91 -3.45 26.17
C GLY A 111 20.34 -4.90 26.18
N THR A 112 19.64 -5.77 26.91
CA THR A 112 19.85 -7.22 26.88
C THR A 112 19.58 -7.75 25.46
N ARG A 113 20.53 -7.56 24.53
CA ARG A 113 20.57 -8.29 23.28
C ARG A 113 20.64 -9.74 23.71
N LYS A 114 19.53 -10.47 23.57
CA LYS A 114 19.60 -11.92 23.60
C LYS A 114 20.63 -12.28 22.54
N THR A 115 21.79 -12.76 22.98
CA THR A 115 22.82 -13.28 22.08
C THR A 115 22.25 -14.56 21.49
N GLN A 116 21.42 -14.43 20.48
CA GLN A 116 20.92 -15.57 19.74
C GLN A 116 22.12 -16.24 19.10
N THR A 117 22.25 -17.54 19.32
CA THR A 117 23.29 -18.31 18.65
C THR A 117 22.97 -18.37 17.15
N ILE A 118 24.00 -18.52 16.30
CA ILE A 118 23.80 -18.72 14.86
C ILE A 118 22.82 -19.89 14.58
N LYS A 119 22.84 -20.90 15.45
CA LYS A 119 21.92 -22.05 15.40
C LYS A 119 20.47 -21.66 15.65
N GLU A 120 20.20 -20.79 16.61
CA GLU A 120 18.84 -20.27 16.88
C GLU A 120 18.34 -19.43 15.70
N ILE A 121 19.17 -18.54 15.16
CA ILE A 121 18.84 -17.74 13.97
C ILE A 121 18.49 -18.63 12.78
N ASN A 122 19.31 -19.66 12.51
CA ASN A 122 19.05 -20.61 11.42
C ASN A 122 17.76 -21.42 11.63
N THR A 123 17.43 -21.73 12.88
CA THR A 123 16.18 -22.44 13.22
C THR A 123 14.97 -21.55 12.96
N GLU A 124 15.02 -20.30 13.42
CA GLU A 124 13.96 -19.31 13.18
C GLU A 124 13.79 -19.02 11.68
N LEU A 125 14.90 -18.87 10.95
CA LEU A 125 14.88 -18.67 9.50
C LEU A 125 14.19 -19.83 8.77
N LYS A 126 14.50 -21.07 9.16
CA LYS A 126 13.84 -22.27 8.60
C LYS A 126 12.34 -22.26 8.87
N GLN A 127 11.91 -21.93 10.09
CA GLN A 127 10.49 -21.83 10.44
C GLN A 127 9.77 -20.76 9.61
N VAL A 128 10.39 -19.61 9.38
CA VAL A 128 9.83 -18.54 8.54
C VAL A 128 9.69 -18.99 7.08
N ILE A 129 10.69 -19.70 6.54
CA ILE A 129 10.64 -20.26 5.18
C ILE A 129 9.50 -21.30 5.06
N ASP A 130 9.37 -22.20 6.03
CA ASP A 130 8.33 -23.23 6.02
C ASP A 130 6.92 -22.61 6.11
N GLN A 131 6.74 -21.60 6.95
CA GLN A 131 5.50 -20.83 7.05
C GLN A 131 5.17 -20.11 5.73
N LYS A 132 6.16 -19.46 5.11
CA LYS A 132 6.00 -18.81 3.81
C LYS A 132 5.54 -19.81 2.74
N ASN A 133 6.19 -20.97 2.66
CA ASN A 133 5.84 -22.02 1.68
C ASN A 133 4.41 -22.55 1.89
N LYS A 134 4.00 -22.73 3.15
CA LYS A 134 2.62 -23.12 3.49
C LYS A 134 1.60 -22.07 3.02
N LEU A 135 1.90 -20.78 3.16
CA LEU A 135 1.03 -19.70 2.69
C LEU A 135 0.96 -19.63 1.16
N ILE A 136 2.07 -19.90 0.45
CA ILE A 136 2.10 -19.98 -1.02
C ILE A 136 1.16 -21.09 -1.51
N LEU A 137 1.28 -22.30 -0.97
CA LEU A 137 0.40 -23.43 -1.32
C LEU A 137 -1.08 -23.12 -1.04
N LYS A 138 -1.38 -22.47 0.08
CA LYS A 138 -2.75 -22.05 0.41
C LYS A 138 -3.28 -21.01 -0.59
N LYS A 139 -2.44 -20.06 -1.01
CA LYS A 139 -2.78 -19.06 -2.04
C LYS A 139 -3.09 -19.72 -3.39
N GLU A 140 -2.28 -20.69 -3.81
CA GLU A 140 -2.49 -21.45 -5.06
C GLU A 140 -3.78 -22.27 -5.01
N SER A 141 -4.03 -22.96 -3.90
CA SER A 141 -5.28 -23.69 -3.67
C SER A 141 -6.50 -22.77 -3.78
N ASN A 142 -6.45 -21.60 -3.17
CA ASN A 142 -7.52 -20.61 -3.27
C ASN A 142 -7.69 -20.08 -4.70
N THR A 143 -6.59 -19.89 -5.43
CA THR A 143 -6.61 -19.45 -6.83
C THR A 143 -7.34 -20.47 -7.71
N MET A 144 -7.07 -21.76 -7.53
CA MET A 144 -7.79 -22.83 -8.25
C MET A 144 -9.29 -22.85 -7.92
N LYS A 145 -9.67 -22.61 -6.66
CA LYS A 145 -11.08 -22.52 -6.25
C LYS A 145 -11.78 -21.34 -6.93
N ILE A 146 -11.11 -20.19 -7.03
CA ILE A 146 -11.64 -19.00 -7.73
C ILE A 146 -11.90 -19.34 -9.19
N ILE A 147 -10.93 -19.93 -9.90
CA ILE A 147 -11.08 -20.32 -11.31
C ILE A 147 -12.27 -21.28 -11.51
N LYS A 148 -12.45 -22.24 -10.60
CA LYS A 148 -13.60 -23.17 -10.67
C LYS A 148 -14.94 -22.45 -10.49
N LEU A 149 -15.03 -21.51 -9.54
CA LEU A 149 -16.23 -20.72 -9.31
C LEU A 149 -16.53 -19.79 -10.48
N GLU A 150 -15.51 -19.18 -11.09
CA GLU A 150 -15.66 -18.33 -12.28
C GLU A 150 -16.26 -19.12 -13.45
N LYS A 151 -15.82 -20.37 -13.66
CA LYS A 151 -16.40 -21.26 -14.67
C LYS A 151 -17.88 -21.55 -14.39
N GLN A 152 -18.23 -21.88 -13.16
CA GLN A 152 -19.62 -22.14 -12.76
C GLN A 152 -20.51 -20.90 -12.95
N ILE A 153 -20.00 -19.71 -12.61
CA ILE A 153 -20.69 -18.44 -12.86
C ILE A 153 -20.95 -18.25 -14.35
N GLN A 154 -19.99 -18.60 -15.20
CA GLN A 154 -20.14 -18.47 -16.66
C GLN A 154 -21.17 -19.44 -17.22
N GLU A 155 -21.23 -20.67 -16.72
CA GLU A 155 -22.26 -21.67 -17.08
C GLU A 155 -23.67 -21.15 -16.74
N ILE A 156 -23.87 -20.69 -15.50
CA ILE A 156 -25.16 -20.11 -15.06
C ILE A 156 -25.54 -18.87 -15.89
N LYS A 157 -24.58 -18.01 -16.25
CA LYS A 157 -24.84 -16.87 -17.15
C LYS A 157 -25.34 -17.31 -18.52
N ASN A 158 -24.78 -18.39 -19.07
CA ASN A 158 -25.21 -18.92 -20.36
C ASN A 158 -26.62 -19.52 -20.27
N GLU A 159 -26.93 -20.25 -19.20
CA GLU A 159 -28.27 -20.78 -18.93
C GLU A 159 -29.31 -19.65 -18.82
N ASN A 160 -29.01 -18.59 -18.07
CA ASN A 160 -29.89 -17.43 -17.96
C ASN A 160 -30.15 -16.76 -19.31
N LYS A 161 -29.14 -16.66 -20.17
CA LYS A 161 -29.30 -16.11 -21.53
C LYS A 161 -30.25 -16.96 -22.39
N MET A 162 -30.16 -18.29 -22.28
CA MET A 162 -31.06 -19.22 -22.96
C MET A 162 -32.50 -19.08 -22.45
N ILE A 163 -32.69 -19.05 -21.13
CA ILE A 163 -34.00 -18.85 -20.50
C ILE A 163 -34.60 -17.51 -20.95
N GLN A 164 -33.82 -16.43 -20.96
CA GLN A 164 -34.28 -15.11 -21.40
C GLN A 164 -34.74 -15.13 -22.86
N THR A 165 -34.02 -15.84 -23.73
CA THR A 165 -34.41 -16.03 -25.14
C THR A 165 -35.74 -16.77 -25.26
N ASN A 166 -35.92 -17.85 -24.49
CA ASN A 166 -37.16 -18.63 -24.48
C ASN A 166 -38.36 -17.80 -23.98
N ILE A 167 -38.19 -17.02 -22.91
CA ILE A 167 -39.22 -16.10 -22.40
C ILE A 167 -39.65 -15.10 -23.48
N GLN A 168 -38.70 -14.53 -24.23
CA GLN A 168 -39.01 -13.61 -25.32
C GLN A 168 -39.79 -14.30 -26.46
N GLN A 169 -39.42 -15.52 -26.83
CA GLN A 169 -40.14 -16.30 -27.85
C GLN A 169 -41.59 -16.61 -27.41
N LEU A 170 -41.76 -17.09 -26.17
CA LEU A 170 -43.08 -17.40 -25.61
C LEU A 170 -43.96 -16.14 -25.50
N THR A 171 -43.36 -15.00 -25.14
CA THR A 171 -44.07 -13.72 -25.08
C THR A 171 -44.57 -13.31 -26.47
N LYS A 172 -43.74 -13.44 -27.51
CA LYS A 172 -44.15 -13.20 -28.91
C LYS A 172 -45.28 -14.13 -29.35
N GLN A 173 -45.18 -15.42 -29.03
CA GLN A 173 -46.23 -16.40 -29.34
C GLN A 173 -47.55 -16.06 -28.65
N LYS A 174 -47.51 -15.72 -27.36
CA LYS A 174 -48.69 -15.29 -26.60
C LYS A 174 -49.37 -14.08 -27.25
N THR A 175 -48.59 -13.06 -27.62
CA THR A 175 -49.11 -11.86 -28.29
C THR A 175 -49.79 -12.21 -29.63
N LEU A 176 -49.19 -13.08 -30.44
CA LEU A 176 -49.77 -13.52 -31.71
C LEU A 176 -51.10 -14.26 -31.51
N LEU A 177 -51.17 -15.15 -30.52
CA LEU A 177 -52.40 -15.88 -30.20
C LEU A 177 -53.51 -14.94 -29.71
N ASN A 178 -53.18 -13.96 -28.87
CA ASN A 178 -54.15 -12.95 -28.43
C ASN A 178 -54.71 -12.16 -29.63
N ILE A 179 -53.87 -11.73 -30.56
CA ILE A 179 -54.31 -11.02 -31.78
C ILE A 179 -55.25 -11.90 -32.61
N LYS A 180 -54.91 -13.20 -32.81
CA LYS A 180 -55.78 -14.14 -33.53
C LYS A 180 -57.12 -14.33 -32.83
N LYS A 181 -57.12 -14.47 -31.51
CA LYS A 181 -58.33 -14.59 -30.69
C LYS A 181 -59.26 -13.39 -30.91
N THR A 182 -58.74 -12.16 -30.81
CA THR A 182 -59.52 -10.93 -31.04
C THR A 182 -60.11 -10.87 -32.45
N LYS A 183 -59.36 -11.29 -33.47
CA LYS A 183 -59.86 -11.32 -34.87
C LYS A 183 -60.99 -12.32 -35.09
N LEU A 184 -61.04 -13.39 -34.29
CA LEU A 184 -62.09 -14.42 -34.37
C LEU A 184 -63.36 -14.04 -33.60
N GLY A 185 -63.40 -12.88 -32.94
CA GLY A 185 -64.60 -12.42 -32.22
C GLY A 185 -64.89 -13.15 -30.91
N VAL A 186 -63.87 -13.77 -30.30
CA VAL A 186 -63.92 -14.44 -28.97
C VAL A 186 -63.03 -13.71 -27.96
#